data_AF-A0A6G4TUR3-F1
#
_entry.id   AF-A0A6G4TUR3-F1
#
_cell.length_a   1.000
_cell.length_b   1.000
_cell.length_c   1.000
_cell.angle_alpha   90.00
_cell.angle_beta   90.00
_cell.angle_gamma   90.00
#
_symmetry.space_group_name_H-M   'P 1'
#
loop_
_entity.id
_entity.type
_entity.pdbx_description
1 polymer ?
#
loop_
_entity_poly.entity_id
_entity_poly.type
_entity_poly.pdbx_seq_one_letter_code
_entity_poly.pdbx_strand_id
1 'polypeptide(L)'
;MTTAEKPPWRRWARRGLWSTPPLFILAIVLIAIAGYLADVREQMARRQNAACTTGAGDAALAAQVQQLLAGGDNAKGVRVEGLTEPSKQIPSARTIVATGAAMKVPARGQVVALATAMQESRLINNPGGDRDSIGLFQQRPSMGWGTAAQVHDPVYASKKFYSRLLKVDGWQQMPVTDAAQKVQKSGYPDAYAKWEPLAVALQQALAPTLGNGGTAGAGSTVPAWAAGTGAGSGCAEQAGDGGDLGPLPQGGGLPKGYQVPATVPPAVQKAIRWALQQLGTPYQWGGDCTNPHGKVAARRCDCSSLMQVAYRDAGIRITRVTYDQMNDGRGVAISQLKPGDLIFTEGGSHVGMAIGSGLVVHAHKPGSTVKINKVADWKPRTVAVRRIVG
;
A
#
# COMPACT_ATOMS: atom_id res chain seq x y z
N MET A 1 -89.48 14.68 -40.30
CA MET A 1 -88.48 15.59 -39.71
C MET A 1 -87.57 14.78 -38.79
N THR A 2 -86.37 14.51 -39.32
CA THR A 2 -85.10 14.09 -38.68
C THR A 2 -85.11 13.61 -37.22
N THR A 3 -84.98 12.28 -37.01
CA THR A 3 -84.45 11.72 -35.75
C THR A 3 -83.00 11.32 -35.96
N ALA A 4 -82.09 12.10 -35.39
CA ALA A 4 -80.65 11.82 -35.37
C ALA A 4 -80.35 10.68 -34.39
N GLU A 5 -79.70 9.62 -34.88
CA GLU A 5 -79.14 8.54 -34.08
C GLU A 5 -78.01 9.06 -33.18
N LYS A 6 -78.07 8.74 -31.88
CA LYS A 6 -76.98 8.99 -30.92
C LYS A 6 -76.00 7.81 -30.93
N PRO A 7 -74.68 8.04 -30.97
CA PRO A 7 -73.68 6.96 -31.07
C PRO A 7 -73.55 6.13 -29.77
N PRO A 8 -73.11 4.85 -29.87
CA PRO A 8 -73.39 3.77 -28.90
C PRO A 8 -72.53 3.73 -27.62
N TRP A 9 -71.92 4.84 -27.19
CA TRP A 9 -70.98 4.81 -26.06
C TRP A 9 -71.62 4.84 -24.65
N ARG A 10 -72.96 4.90 -24.54
CA ARG A 10 -73.69 4.97 -23.24
C ARG A 10 -74.30 3.65 -22.75
N ARG A 11 -73.69 2.50 -23.06
CA ARG A 11 -74.17 1.19 -22.56
C ARG A 11 -73.14 0.30 -21.85
N TRP A 12 -72.00 0.87 -21.42
CA TRP A 12 -71.02 0.16 -20.59
C TRP A 12 -70.67 0.93 -19.32
N ALA A 13 -71.70 1.21 -18.51
CA ALA A 13 -71.53 1.41 -17.08
C ALA A 13 -72.16 0.21 -16.37
N ARG A 14 -71.40 -0.90 -16.28
CA ARG A 14 -71.50 -1.97 -15.27
C ARG A 14 -70.62 -3.16 -15.70
N ARG A 15 -69.40 -3.23 -15.17
CA ARG A 15 -68.72 -4.45 -14.65
C ARG A 15 -67.27 -4.13 -14.29
N GLY A 16 -66.97 -4.27 -13.00
CA GLY A 16 -65.68 -4.75 -12.50
C GLY A 16 -64.49 -3.81 -12.60
N LEU A 17 -64.15 -3.20 -11.46
CA LEU A 17 -62.77 -2.92 -11.02
C LEU A 17 -61.71 -3.67 -11.84
N TRP A 18 -60.90 -2.94 -12.61
CA TRP A 18 -59.56 -3.38 -12.99
C TRP A 18 -58.68 -3.36 -11.74
N SER A 19 -58.91 -4.36 -10.89
CA SER A 19 -57.97 -4.73 -9.84
C SER A 19 -57.05 -5.76 -10.47
N THR A 20 -55.93 -5.31 -11.06
CA THR A 20 -54.78 -6.20 -11.13
C THR A 20 -54.51 -6.62 -9.68
N PRO A 21 -54.57 -7.91 -9.34
CA PRO A 21 -54.37 -8.31 -7.96
C PRO A 21 -52.95 -7.84 -7.57
N PRO A 22 -52.79 -7.17 -6.41
CA PRO A 22 -51.50 -6.62 -5.97
C PRO A 22 -50.38 -7.69 -5.94
N LEU A 23 -50.76 -8.97 -5.93
CA LEU A 23 -49.88 -10.13 -5.99
C LEU A 23 -49.08 -10.25 -7.31
N PHE A 24 -49.60 -9.82 -8.47
CA PHE A 24 -48.87 -9.96 -9.74
C PHE A 24 -47.74 -8.93 -9.89
N ILE A 25 -47.98 -7.68 -9.45
CA ILE A 25 -46.95 -6.65 -9.40
C ILE A 25 -45.91 -7.02 -8.34
N LEU A 26 -46.35 -7.54 -7.19
CA LEU A 26 -45.44 -8.02 -6.14
C LEU A 26 -44.55 -9.17 -6.65
N ALA A 27 -45.10 -10.12 -7.41
CA ALA A 27 -44.33 -11.25 -7.96
C ALA A 27 -43.26 -10.78 -8.96
N ILE A 28 -43.58 -9.84 -9.86
CA ILE A 28 -42.60 -9.28 -10.81
C ILE A 28 -41.51 -8.49 -10.08
N VAL A 29 -41.88 -7.69 -9.07
CA VAL A 29 -40.92 -6.95 -8.24
C VAL A 29 -40.04 -7.90 -7.44
N LEU A 30 -40.59 -8.99 -6.89
CA LEU A 30 -39.83 -10.00 -6.15
C LEU A 30 -38.87 -10.78 -7.05
N ILE A 31 -39.26 -11.12 -8.29
CA ILE A 31 -38.38 -11.78 -9.26
C ILE A 31 -37.27 -10.82 -9.71
N ALA A 32 -37.58 -9.54 -9.94
CA ALA A 32 -36.58 -8.52 -10.27
C ALA A 32 -35.60 -8.26 -9.12
N ILE A 33 -36.08 -8.23 -7.87
CA ILE A 33 -35.24 -8.13 -6.67
C ILE A 33 -34.38 -9.39 -6.51
N ALA A 34 -34.94 -10.58 -6.72
CA ALA A 34 -34.18 -11.82 -6.63
C ALA A 34 -33.08 -11.90 -7.72
N GLY A 35 -33.39 -11.49 -8.96
CA GLY A 35 -32.42 -11.39 -10.04
C GLY A 35 -31.34 -10.34 -9.78
N TYR A 36 -31.71 -9.18 -9.26
CA TYR A 36 -30.77 -8.13 -8.84
C TYR A 36 -29.87 -8.60 -7.68
N LEU A 37 -30.43 -9.30 -6.69
CA LEU A 37 -29.66 -9.86 -5.58
C LEU A 37 -28.72 -11.00 -6.03
N ALA A 38 -29.12 -11.79 -7.03
CA ALA A 38 -28.26 -12.83 -7.62
C ALA A 38 -27.09 -12.22 -8.41
N ASP A 39 -27.34 -11.21 -9.25
CA ASP A 39 -26.29 -10.49 -10.00
C ASP A 39 -25.35 -9.73 -9.05
N VAL A 40 -25.90 -9.09 -8.01
CA VAL A 40 -25.11 -8.43 -6.95
C VAL A 40 -24.24 -9.45 -6.19
N ARG A 41 -24.74 -10.67 -5.91
CA ARG A 41 -23.94 -11.75 -5.31
C ARG A 41 -22.84 -12.24 -6.25
N GLU A 42 -23.12 -12.38 -7.54
CA GLU A 42 -22.13 -12.84 -8.51
C GLU A 42 -21.05 -11.77 -8.77
N GLN A 43 -21.42 -10.49 -8.81
CA GLN A 43 -20.47 -9.37 -8.87
C GLN A 43 -19.64 -9.25 -7.59
N MET A 44 -20.23 -9.49 -6.41
CA MET A 44 -19.49 -9.53 -5.14
C MET A 44 -18.50 -10.70 -5.09
N ALA A 45 -18.88 -11.89 -5.56
CA ALA A 45 -17.99 -13.05 -5.64
C ALA A 45 -16.81 -12.82 -6.61
N ARG A 46 -17.06 -12.19 -7.77
CA ARG A 46 -15.99 -11.79 -8.72
C ARG A 46 -15.04 -10.74 -8.11
N ARG A 47 -15.56 -9.80 -7.32
CA ARG A 47 -14.77 -8.78 -6.61
C ARG A 47 -13.95 -9.34 -5.45
N GLN A 48 -14.46 -10.34 -4.73
CA GLN A 48 -13.72 -11.07 -3.69
C GLN A 48 -12.53 -11.84 -4.28
N ASN A 49 -12.69 -12.46 -5.45
CA ASN A 49 -11.59 -13.15 -6.14
C ASN A 49 -10.52 -12.17 -6.66
N ALA A 50 -10.90 -10.97 -7.11
CA ALA A 50 -9.96 -9.93 -7.54
C ALA A 50 -9.20 -9.28 -6.37
N ALA A 51 -9.81 -9.14 -5.19
CA ALA A 51 -9.14 -8.58 -4.01
C ALA A 51 -8.11 -9.54 -3.40
N CYS A 52 -8.20 -10.84 -3.69
CA CYS A 52 -7.27 -11.84 -3.16
C CYS A 52 -5.86 -11.77 -3.77
N THR A 53 -5.67 -11.10 -4.91
CA THR A 53 -4.42 -11.15 -5.68
C THR A 53 -3.41 -10.05 -5.32
N THR A 54 -3.80 -8.95 -4.68
CA THR A 54 -2.95 -7.75 -4.52
C THR A 54 -1.93 -7.84 -3.38
N GLY A 55 -2.31 -8.39 -2.21
CA GLY A 55 -1.37 -8.63 -1.10
C GLY A 55 -0.40 -9.81 -1.32
N ALA A 56 -0.67 -10.65 -2.31
CA ALA A 56 0.31 -11.63 -2.79
C ALA A 56 1.47 -10.95 -3.53
N GLY A 57 1.28 -9.73 -4.05
CA GLY A 57 2.24 -9.02 -4.89
C GLY A 57 3.57 -8.73 -4.19
N ASP A 58 3.57 -8.12 -2.99
CA ASP A 58 4.82 -7.71 -2.32
C ASP A 58 5.60 -8.89 -1.74
N ALA A 59 4.92 -9.88 -1.18
CA ALA A 59 5.54 -11.11 -0.69
C ALA A 59 6.03 -11.99 -1.86
N ALA A 60 5.28 -12.05 -2.97
CA ALA A 60 5.74 -12.70 -4.18
C ALA A 60 6.93 -11.97 -4.80
N LEU A 61 6.93 -10.63 -4.80
CA LEU A 61 8.06 -9.82 -5.29
C LEU A 61 9.32 -10.10 -4.49
N ALA A 62 9.23 -10.11 -3.16
CA ALA A 62 10.36 -10.46 -2.30
C ALA A 62 10.87 -11.89 -2.55
N ALA A 63 9.97 -12.86 -2.73
CA ALA A 63 10.32 -14.25 -3.04
C ALA A 63 10.98 -14.40 -4.43
N GLN A 64 10.45 -13.72 -5.44
CA GLN A 64 11.01 -13.70 -6.80
C GLN A 64 12.40 -13.07 -6.81
N VAL A 65 12.61 -11.97 -6.09
CA VAL A 65 13.94 -11.34 -5.94
C VAL A 65 14.92 -12.30 -5.26
N GLN A 66 14.51 -13.01 -4.21
CA GLN A 66 15.36 -14.01 -3.56
C GLN A 66 15.74 -15.17 -4.49
N GLN A 67 14.77 -15.69 -5.27
CA GLN A 67 15.04 -16.73 -6.27
C GLN A 67 16.02 -16.26 -7.34
N LEU A 68 15.85 -15.02 -7.82
CA LEU A 68 16.74 -14.42 -8.80
C LEU A 68 18.17 -14.24 -8.25
N LEU A 69 18.30 -13.87 -6.98
CA LEU A 69 19.59 -13.72 -6.29
C LEU A 69 20.29 -15.05 -5.98
N ALA A 70 19.53 -16.13 -5.80
CA ALA A 70 20.08 -17.47 -5.58
C ALA A 70 20.78 -18.03 -6.83
N GLY A 71 20.40 -17.57 -8.02
CA GLY A 71 21.04 -17.95 -9.29
C GLY A 71 20.76 -19.40 -9.71
N GLY A 72 21.48 -19.86 -10.75
CA GLY A 72 21.34 -21.22 -11.28
C GLY A 72 19.98 -21.49 -11.92
N ASP A 73 19.53 -22.75 -11.89
CA ASP A 73 18.22 -23.14 -12.45
C ASP A 73 17.04 -22.47 -11.73
N ASN A 74 17.21 -22.06 -10.46
CA ASN A 74 16.20 -21.36 -9.68
C ASN A 74 15.90 -19.93 -10.19
N ALA A 75 16.82 -19.33 -10.96
CA ALA A 75 16.63 -18.02 -11.57
C ALA A 75 16.06 -18.10 -13.00
N LYS A 76 16.00 -19.30 -13.61
CA LYS A 76 15.49 -19.46 -14.98
C LYS A 76 13.98 -19.17 -15.02
N GLY A 77 13.59 -18.23 -15.87
CA GLY A 77 12.18 -17.88 -16.09
C GLY A 77 11.57 -16.93 -15.05
N VAL A 78 12.29 -16.62 -13.97
CA VAL A 78 11.84 -15.61 -12.99
C VAL A 78 11.92 -14.23 -13.63
N ARG A 79 10.79 -13.53 -13.67
CA ARG A 79 10.71 -12.14 -14.15
C ARG A 79 10.22 -11.26 -13.02
N VAL A 80 11.02 -10.26 -12.69
CA VAL A 80 10.68 -9.23 -11.72
C VAL A 80 10.54 -7.92 -12.48
N GLU A 81 9.37 -7.29 -12.39
CA GLU A 81 9.16 -5.97 -12.98
C GLU A 81 10.21 -4.98 -12.46
N GLY A 82 10.87 -4.26 -13.36
CA GLY A 82 11.98 -3.38 -13.01
C GLY A 82 13.38 -4.01 -13.06
N LEU A 83 13.48 -5.34 -13.06
CA LEU A 83 14.73 -6.08 -13.23
C LEU A 83 14.80 -6.76 -14.61
N THR A 84 14.87 -5.97 -15.68
CA THR A 84 14.90 -6.46 -17.06
C THR A 84 16.24 -7.05 -17.48
N GLU A 85 17.34 -6.66 -16.83
CA GLU A 85 18.70 -7.18 -17.05
C GLU A 85 19.37 -7.58 -15.72
N PRO A 86 18.87 -8.63 -15.03
CA PRO A 86 19.32 -8.99 -13.69
C PRO A 86 20.84 -9.18 -13.55
N SER A 87 21.49 -9.72 -14.59
CA SER A 87 22.95 -9.94 -14.62
C SER A 87 23.77 -8.65 -14.50
N LYS A 88 23.23 -7.52 -14.97
CA LYS A 88 23.85 -6.20 -14.82
C LYS A 88 23.33 -5.44 -13.58
N GLN A 89 22.05 -5.60 -13.26
CA GLN A 89 21.38 -4.84 -12.20
C GLN A 89 21.70 -5.35 -10.79
N ILE A 90 21.80 -6.66 -10.59
CA ILE A 90 22.06 -7.26 -9.27
C ILE A 90 23.46 -6.87 -8.74
N PRO A 91 24.56 -6.95 -9.52
CA PRO A 91 25.87 -6.48 -9.07
C PRO A 91 25.88 -5.00 -8.66
N SER A 92 25.17 -4.15 -9.39
CA SER A 92 24.99 -2.73 -9.05
C SER A 92 24.24 -2.56 -7.73
N ALA A 93 23.10 -3.24 -7.56
CA ALA A 93 22.32 -3.20 -6.32
C ALA A 93 23.14 -3.70 -5.13
N ARG A 94 23.88 -4.81 -5.30
CA ARG A 94 24.81 -5.34 -4.29
C ARG A 94 25.87 -4.31 -3.90
N THR A 95 26.44 -3.61 -4.88
CA THR A 95 27.45 -2.57 -4.63
C THR A 95 26.88 -1.40 -3.84
N ILE A 96 25.67 -0.94 -4.17
CA ILE A 96 24.97 0.12 -3.45
C ILE A 96 24.71 -0.27 -1.99
N VAL A 97 24.17 -1.48 -1.76
CA VAL A 97 23.85 -2.00 -0.42
C VAL A 97 25.13 -2.23 0.40
N ALA A 98 26.15 -2.87 -0.18
CA ALA A 98 27.42 -3.12 0.48
C ALA A 98 28.16 -1.84 0.85
N THR A 99 28.16 -0.84 -0.05
CA THR A 99 28.75 0.47 0.23
C THR A 99 28.01 1.18 1.38
N GLY A 100 26.68 1.14 1.37
CA GLY A 100 25.87 1.72 2.44
C GLY A 100 26.13 1.04 3.78
N ALA A 101 26.20 -0.29 3.80
CA ALA A 101 26.54 -1.08 4.98
C ALA A 101 27.95 -0.74 5.51
N ALA A 102 28.96 -0.65 4.64
CA ALA A 102 30.32 -0.26 5.00
C ALA A 102 30.39 1.17 5.59
N MET A 103 29.53 2.07 5.12
CA MET A 103 29.40 3.43 5.65
C MET A 103 28.48 3.53 6.89
N LYS A 104 27.97 2.40 7.40
CA LYS A 104 26.97 2.34 8.49
C LYS A 104 25.70 3.14 8.19
N VAL A 105 25.34 3.29 6.92
CA VAL A 105 24.07 3.90 6.52
C VAL A 105 22.95 2.91 6.84
N PRO A 106 21.90 3.35 7.56
CA PRO A 106 20.75 2.50 7.87
C PRO A 106 20.09 1.92 6.60
N ALA A 107 19.41 0.78 6.74
CA ALA A 107 18.69 0.11 5.66
C ALA A 107 17.82 1.06 4.81
N ARG A 108 17.14 2.01 5.46
CA ARG A 108 16.36 3.04 4.76
C ARG A 108 17.19 3.84 3.76
N GLY A 109 18.41 4.25 4.13
CA GLY A 109 19.26 5.02 3.24
C GLY A 109 19.70 4.19 2.04
N GLN A 110 19.92 2.89 2.24
CA GLN A 110 20.21 1.94 1.16
C GLN A 110 19.02 1.81 0.20
N VAL A 111 17.78 1.77 0.72
CA VAL A 111 16.56 1.79 -0.10
C VAL A 111 16.42 3.09 -0.88
N VAL A 112 16.70 4.25 -0.27
CA VAL A 112 16.72 5.53 -0.98
C VAL A 112 17.75 5.51 -2.12
N ALA A 113 18.94 4.97 -1.90
CA ALA A 113 19.97 4.86 -2.92
C ALA A 113 19.58 3.88 -4.05
N LEU A 114 19.02 2.71 -3.72
CA LEU A 114 18.53 1.74 -4.69
C LEU A 114 17.40 2.33 -5.56
N ALA A 115 16.38 2.92 -4.93
CA ALA A 115 15.28 3.57 -5.65
C ALA A 115 15.79 4.73 -6.53
N THR A 116 16.77 5.50 -6.04
CA THR A 116 17.43 6.53 -6.84
C THR A 116 18.07 5.91 -8.08
N ALA A 117 18.97 4.93 -7.92
CA ALA A 117 19.67 4.33 -9.05
C ALA A 117 18.73 3.58 -10.03
N MET A 118 17.62 3.02 -9.54
CA MET A 118 16.58 2.46 -10.41
C MET A 118 15.89 3.52 -11.24
N GLN A 119 15.60 4.68 -10.65
CA GLN A 119 14.96 5.77 -11.38
C GLN A 119 15.92 6.40 -12.39
N GLU A 120 17.18 6.62 -12.01
CA GLU A 120 18.19 7.29 -12.84
C GLU A 120 18.69 6.39 -13.98
N SER A 121 18.95 5.11 -13.72
CA SER A 121 19.62 4.25 -14.69
C SER A 121 19.09 2.82 -14.75
N ARG A 122 17.98 2.53 -14.06
CA ARG A 122 17.49 1.15 -13.86
C ARG A 122 18.57 0.24 -13.26
N LEU A 123 19.44 0.74 -12.39
CA LEU A 123 20.60 0.02 -11.84
C LEU A 123 21.65 -0.40 -12.88
N ILE A 124 21.63 0.18 -14.09
CA ILE A 124 22.68 -0.04 -15.09
C ILE A 124 23.75 1.05 -14.95
N ASN A 125 25.02 0.65 -14.90
CA ASN A 125 26.11 1.61 -14.80
C ASN A 125 26.47 2.13 -16.18
N ASN A 126 25.87 3.26 -16.58
CA ASN A 126 26.03 3.81 -17.92
C ASN A 126 27.28 4.70 -18.02
N PRO A 127 28.09 4.60 -19.10
CA PRO A 127 29.24 5.47 -19.31
C PRO A 127 28.86 6.92 -19.66
N GLY A 128 27.58 7.18 -19.96
CA GLY A 128 27.04 8.50 -20.25
C GLY A 128 25.51 8.52 -20.24
N GLY A 129 24.93 9.71 -20.29
CA GLY A 129 23.50 9.99 -20.20
C GLY A 129 23.19 11.43 -20.62
N ASP A 130 22.13 12.02 -20.09
CA ASP A 130 21.80 13.42 -20.39
C ASP A 130 22.92 14.37 -19.94
N ARG A 131 23.32 15.29 -20.83
CA ARG A 131 24.47 16.20 -20.65
C ARG A 131 25.76 15.43 -20.35
N ASP A 132 26.35 15.65 -19.18
CA ASP A 132 27.55 14.97 -18.67
C ASP A 132 27.22 13.99 -17.52
N SER A 133 25.97 13.52 -17.43
CA SER A 133 25.56 12.56 -16.41
C SER A 133 26.17 11.17 -16.66
N ILE A 134 26.71 10.54 -15.62
CA ILE A 134 27.42 9.26 -15.73
C ILE A 134 27.05 8.35 -14.55
N GLY A 135 27.08 7.05 -14.80
CA GLY A 135 27.04 6.00 -13.79
C GLY A 135 25.66 5.70 -13.20
N LEU A 136 25.64 4.87 -12.15
CA LEU A 136 24.41 4.36 -11.52
C LEU A 136 23.39 5.42 -11.09
N PHE A 137 23.89 6.59 -10.70
CA PHE A 137 23.08 7.68 -10.16
C PHE A 137 22.93 8.84 -11.14
N GLN A 138 23.40 8.67 -12.40
CA GLN A 138 23.43 9.71 -13.42
C GLN A 138 23.98 11.05 -12.87
N GLN A 139 25.10 10.95 -12.15
CA GLN A 139 25.72 12.08 -11.47
C GLN A 139 26.58 12.88 -12.46
N ARG A 140 26.51 14.21 -12.37
CA ARG A 140 27.18 15.13 -13.30
C ARG A 140 28.50 15.66 -12.72
N PRO A 141 29.66 15.40 -13.36
CA PRO A 141 30.93 16.02 -12.97
C PRO A 141 30.87 17.55 -12.87
N SER A 142 30.22 18.20 -13.83
CA SER A 142 30.01 19.66 -13.85
C SER A 142 29.23 20.20 -12.64
N MET A 143 28.49 19.36 -11.92
CA MET A 143 27.72 19.72 -10.72
C MET A 143 28.43 19.31 -9.42
N GLY A 144 29.75 19.06 -9.48
CA GLY A 144 30.59 18.78 -8.32
C GLY A 144 30.38 17.39 -7.71
N TRP A 145 29.88 16.43 -8.50
CA TRP A 145 29.74 15.05 -8.04
C TRP A 145 31.05 14.27 -8.01
N GLY A 146 32.03 14.64 -8.84
CA GLY A 146 33.34 14.00 -8.96
C GLY A 146 33.87 14.13 -10.39
N THR A 147 35.01 13.52 -10.71
CA THR A 147 35.46 13.36 -12.11
C THR A 147 34.63 12.30 -12.84
N ALA A 148 34.65 12.27 -14.17
CA ALA A 148 33.94 11.27 -14.98
C ALA A 148 34.28 9.82 -14.56
N ALA A 149 35.57 9.52 -14.34
CA ALA A 149 36.02 8.21 -13.88
C ALA A 149 35.48 7.88 -12.46
N GLN A 150 35.45 8.88 -11.57
CA GLN A 150 34.92 8.72 -10.22
C GLN A 150 33.41 8.46 -10.22
N VAL A 151 32.61 9.23 -10.98
CA VAL A 151 31.15 9.01 -11.00
C VAL A 151 30.75 7.75 -11.77
N HIS A 152 31.62 7.23 -12.64
CA HIS A 152 31.43 5.92 -13.27
C HIS A 152 31.79 4.75 -12.34
N ASP A 153 32.61 4.95 -11.31
CA ASP A 153 32.88 3.94 -10.29
C ASP A 153 31.65 3.80 -9.35
N PRO A 154 30.96 2.64 -9.36
CA PRO A 154 29.78 2.40 -8.52
C PRO A 154 30.01 2.61 -7.02
N VAL A 155 31.21 2.31 -6.51
CA VAL A 155 31.54 2.47 -5.08
C VAL A 155 31.69 3.95 -4.76
N TYR A 156 32.46 4.69 -5.56
CA TYR A 156 32.60 6.13 -5.38
C TYR A 156 31.25 6.85 -5.49
N ALA A 157 30.48 6.57 -6.55
CA ALA A 157 29.19 7.21 -6.80
C ALA A 157 28.20 6.95 -5.64
N SER A 158 28.17 5.72 -5.12
CA SER A 158 27.38 5.35 -3.93
C SER A 158 27.87 6.08 -2.67
N LYS A 159 29.18 6.11 -2.40
CA LYS A 159 29.74 6.84 -1.25
C LYS A 159 29.38 8.32 -1.31
N LYS A 160 29.48 8.93 -2.49
CA LYS A 160 29.15 10.35 -2.70
C LYS A 160 27.66 10.61 -2.48
N PHE A 161 26.79 9.73 -2.99
CA PHE A 161 25.35 9.80 -2.76
C PHE A 161 25.03 9.73 -1.26
N TYR A 162 25.52 8.72 -0.54
CA TYR A 162 25.28 8.58 0.89
C TYR A 162 25.84 9.76 1.69
N SER A 163 27.02 10.25 1.34
CA SER A 163 27.63 11.43 2.00
C SER A 163 26.77 12.69 1.86
N ARG A 164 26.00 12.82 0.77
CA ARG A 164 25.03 13.90 0.59
C ARG A 164 23.71 13.60 1.30
N LEU A 165 23.20 12.37 1.23
CA LEU A 165 21.99 11.93 1.95
C LEU A 165 22.10 12.18 3.45
N LEU A 166 23.23 11.79 4.06
CA LEU A 166 23.45 11.96 5.50
C LEU A 166 23.51 13.43 5.96
N LYS A 167 23.67 14.39 5.03
CA LYS A 167 23.62 15.84 5.31
C LYS A 167 22.22 16.43 5.15
N VAL A 168 21.23 15.66 4.66
CA VAL A 168 19.85 16.13 4.51
C VAL A 168 19.12 15.94 5.84
N ASP A 169 18.85 17.04 6.54
CA ASP A 169 18.17 16.96 7.84
C ASP A 169 16.83 16.26 7.75
N GLY A 170 16.64 15.21 8.56
CA GLY A 170 15.39 14.45 8.62
C GLY A 170 15.15 13.50 7.45
N TRP A 171 16.15 13.22 6.60
CA TRP A 171 16.00 12.28 5.46
C TRP A 171 15.46 10.91 5.88
N GLN A 172 15.76 10.47 7.12
CA GLN A 172 15.27 9.22 7.69
C GLN A 172 13.74 9.17 7.82
N GLN A 173 13.09 10.33 7.79
CA GLN A 173 11.66 10.52 7.95
C GLN A 173 11.00 10.96 6.64
N MET A 174 11.79 11.28 5.62
CA MET A 174 11.28 11.74 4.33
C MET A 174 10.87 10.58 3.44
N PRO A 175 9.82 10.76 2.62
CA PRO A 175 9.51 9.84 1.52
C PRO A 175 10.75 9.49 0.71
N VAL A 176 10.84 8.27 0.18
CA VAL A 176 12.01 7.86 -0.61
C VAL A 176 12.27 8.83 -1.77
N THR A 177 11.20 9.26 -2.44
CA THR A 177 11.20 10.35 -3.44
C THR A 177 11.81 11.63 -2.92
N ASP A 178 11.30 12.16 -1.80
CA ASP A 178 11.74 13.44 -1.26
C ASP A 178 13.21 13.38 -0.81
N ALA A 179 13.63 12.27 -0.19
CA ALA A 179 15.01 12.05 0.21
C ALA A 179 15.93 11.98 -1.03
N ALA A 180 15.57 11.19 -2.04
CA ALA A 180 16.31 11.08 -3.30
C ALA A 180 16.41 12.43 -4.02
N GLN A 181 15.28 13.14 -4.10
CA GLN A 181 15.15 14.44 -4.74
C GLN A 181 16.00 15.51 -4.04
N LYS A 182 16.02 15.55 -2.70
CA LYS A 182 16.88 16.49 -1.96
C LYS A 182 18.37 16.23 -2.16
N VAL A 183 18.75 14.97 -2.38
CA VAL A 183 20.14 14.59 -2.65
C VAL A 183 20.55 14.91 -4.09
N GLN A 184 19.72 14.54 -5.06
CA GLN A 184 20.04 14.67 -6.49
C GLN A 184 19.72 16.05 -7.07
N LYS A 185 18.72 16.76 -6.51
CA LYS A 185 18.12 17.97 -7.09
C LYS A 185 17.66 17.74 -8.54
N SER A 186 16.98 16.62 -8.79
CA SER A 186 16.51 16.22 -10.13
C SER A 186 15.33 17.07 -10.61
N GLY A 187 15.01 17.05 -11.91
CA GLY A 187 13.85 17.75 -12.47
C GLY A 187 12.50 17.04 -12.27
N TYR A 188 12.51 15.80 -11.74
CA TYR A 188 11.33 14.91 -11.69
C TYR A 188 11.11 14.31 -10.29
N PRO A 189 10.51 15.05 -9.35
CA PRO A 189 10.45 14.67 -7.93
C PRO A 189 9.63 13.40 -7.63
N ASP A 190 8.56 13.12 -8.40
CA ASP A 190 7.61 12.03 -8.07
C ASP A 190 7.99 10.66 -8.66
N ALA A 191 9.04 10.59 -9.49
CA ALA A 191 9.32 9.39 -10.28
C ALA A 191 9.96 8.23 -9.49
N TYR A 192 10.50 8.50 -8.30
CA TYR A 192 11.21 7.50 -7.49
C TYR A 192 10.27 6.55 -6.72
N ALA A 193 9.00 6.95 -6.51
CA ALA A 193 8.06 6.25 -5.62
C ALA A 193 7.74 4.83 -6.11
N LYS A 194 7.58 4.65 -7.42
CA LYS A 194 7.33 3.33 -8.03
C LYS A 194 8.44 2.30 -7.80
N TRP A 195 9.65 2.75 -7.45
CA TRP A 195 10.79 1.87 -7.21
C TRP A 195 10.91 1.44 -5.75
N GLU A 196 10.17 2.06 -4.83
CA GLU A 196 10.30 1.78 -3.40
C GLU A 196 10.03 0.31 -3.05
N PRO A 197 8.97 -0.37 -3.56
CA PRO A 197 8.74 -1.79 -3.26
C PRO A 197 9.92 -2.68 -3.69
N LEU A 198 10.41 -2.50 -4.92
CA LEU A 198 11.55 -3.29 -5.44
C LEU A 198 12.85 -2.96 -4.71
N ALA A 199 13.09 -1.69 -4.38
CA ALA A 199 14.26 -1.26 -3.63
C ALA A 199 14.27 -1.86 -2.21
N VAL A 200 13.12 -1.91 -1.53
CA VAL A 200 12.96 -2.60 -0.24
C VAL A 200 13.24 -4.09 -0.40
N ALA A 201 12.63 -4.76 -1.39
CA ALA A 201 12.82 -6.19 -1.63
C ALA A 201 14.30 -6.55 -1.89
N LEU A 202 15.00 -5.77 -2.74
CA LEU A 202 16.43 -5.95 -2.99
C LEU A 202 17.27 -5.70 -1.75
N GLN A 203 17.01 -4.63 -0.99
CA GLN A 203 17.77 -4.34 0.23
C GLN A 203 17.63 -5.46 1.25
N GLN A 204 16.40 -5.94 1.49
CA GLN A 204 16.11 -7.01 2.43
C GLN A 204 16.74 -8.34 2.00
N ALA A 205 16.76 -8.64 0.70
CA ALA A 205 17.35 -9.87 0.20
C ALA A 205 18.89 -9.82 0.16
N LEU A 206 19.49 -8.66 -0.13
CA LEU A 206 20.94 -8.51 -0.25
C LEU A 206 21.63 -8.33 1.11
N ALA A 207 21.05 -7.57 2.03
CA ALA A 207 21.74 -7.20 3.28
C ALA A 207 22.21 -8.41 4.12
N PRO A 208 21.43 -9.50 4.31
CA PRO A 208 21.90 -10.68 5.03
C PRO A 208 23.08 -11.38 4.34
N THR A 209 23.11 -11.38 3.01
CA THR A 209 24.19 -12.04 2.23
C THR A 209 25.53 -11.32 2.32
N LEU A 210 25.54 -10.07 2.78
CA LEU A 210 26.73 -9.23 2.90
C LEU A 210 27.34 -9.28 4.32
N GLY A 211 26.60 -9.79 5.31
CA GLY A 211 27.06 -9.97 6.69
C GLY A 211 27.79 -11.30 6.94
N ASN A 212 27.54 -12.31 6.09
CA ASN A 212 28.13 -13.65 6.23
C ASN A 212 29.13 -13.90 5.09
N GLY A 213 30.40 -13.53 5.29
CA GLY A 213 31.48 -14.00 4.42
C GLY A 213 31.74 -15.48 4.67
N GLY A 214 31.15 -16.38 3.87
CA GLY A 214 31.45 -17.81 3.95
C GLY A 214 30.42 -18.72 3.27
N THR A 215 30.86 -19.35 2.18
CA THR A 215 30.35 -20.58 1.53
C THR A 215 28.85 -20.70 1.21
N ALA A 216 28.57 -20.77 -0.08
CA ALA A 216 27.43 -21.51 -0.62
C ALA A 216 27.44 -22.94 -0.05
N GLY A 217 26.49 -23.23 0.83
CA GLY A 217 26.28 -24.55 1.41
C GLY A 217 24.78 -24.87 1.35
N ALA A 218 24.45 -25.89 0.57
CA ALA A 218 23.13 -26.46 0.47
C ALA A 218 22.58 -26.80 1.87
N GLY A 219 21.41 -26.26 2.19
CA GLY A 219 20.77 -26.41 3.49
C GLY A 219 19.82 -25.24 3.77
N SER A 220 19.02 -24.86 2.77
CA SER A 220 18.03 -23.80 2.94
C SER A 220 16.80 -24.39 3.61
N THR A 221 16.80 -24.39 4.95
CA THR A 221 15.53 -24.39 5.69
C THR A 221 14.83 -23.09 5.33
N VAL A 222 13.82 -23.19 4.47
CA VAL A 222 12.91 -22.09 4.18
C VAL A 222 12.38 -21.58 5.52
N PRO A 223 12.54 -20.29 5.85
CA PRO A 223 12.00 -19.75 7.10
C PRO A 223 10.48 -19.95 7.14
N ALA A 224 9.97 -20.32 8.31
CA ALA A 224 8.57 -20.70 8.58
C ALA A 224 7.49 -19.64 8.26
N TRP A 225 7.83 -18.52 7.57
CA TRP A 225 6.86 -17.53 7.08
C TRP A 225 6.43 -17.75 5.61
N ALA A 226 7.11 -18.62 4.86
CA ALA A 226 6.66 -19.06 3.53
C ALA A 226 5.73 -20.30 3.59
N ALA A 227 5.75 -21.02 4.72
CA ALA A 227 4.80 -22.09 5.01
C ALA A 227 3.57 -21.52 5.72
N GLY A 228 2.69 -20.87 4.95
CA GLY A 228 1.32 -20.67 5.38
C GLY A 228 0.61 -22.04 5.47
N THR A 229 0.72 -22.71 6.61
CA THR A 229 -0.19 -23.82 6.93
C THR A 229 -1.59 -23.25 7.05
N GLY A 230 -2.44 -23.57 6.09
CA GLY A 230 -3.86 -23.23 6.15
C GLY A 230 -4.48 -22.98 4.79
N ALA A 231 -4.38 -23.94 3.86
CA ALA A 231 -5.49 -24.18 2.94
C ALA A 231 -6.69 -24.67 3.78
N GLY A 232 -7.34 -23.73 4.46
CA GLY A 232 -8.65 -23.88 5.06
C GLY A 232 -9.65 -23.22 4.11
N SER A 233 -10.37 -24.03 3.37
CA SER A 233 -11.57 -23.64 2.62
C SER A 233 -12.52 -22.84 3.50
N GLY A 234 -12.79 -21.58 3.14
CA GLY A 234 -13.79 -20.76 3.84
C GLY A 234 -13.63 -19.26 3.64
N CYS A 235 -13.79 -18.75 2.43
CA CYS A 235 -13.99 -17.31 2.21
C CYS A 235 -15.40 -16.90 2.66
N ALA A 236 -15.66 -16.91 3.97
CA ALA A 236 -16.72 -16.16 4.66
C ALA A 236 -16.68 -16.51 6.16
N GLU A 237 -15.80 -15.87 6.92
CA GLU A 237 -16.27 -15.43 8.23
C GLU A 237 -17.12 -14.18 8.00
N GLN A 238 -18.34 -14.17 8.55
CA GLN A 238 -19.10 -12.94 8.67
C GLN A 238 -18.18 -11.93 9.38
N ALA A 239 -17.72 -10.91 8.66
CA ALA A 239 -16.91 -9.85 9.27
C ALA A 239 -17.78 -9.17 10.33
N GLY A 240 -17.62 -9.61 11.58
CA GLY A 240 -18.21 -8.96 12.74
C GLY A 240 -17.76 -7.51 12.80
N ASP A 241 -18.41 -6.71 13.63
CA ASP A 241 -18.08 -5.29 13.84
C ASP A 241 -16.76 -5.07 14.59
N GLY A 242 -16.03 -6.14 14.93
CA GLY A 242 -14.82 -6.13 15.74
C GLY A 242 -15.09 -6.13 17.25
N GLY A 243 -16.29 -6.48 17.71
CA GLY A 243 -16.60 -6.65 19.14
C GLY A 243 -15.78 -7.72 19.85
N ASP A 244 -15.25 -8.67 19.09
CA ASP A 244 -14.32 -9.72 19.52
C ASP A 244 -12.91 -9.21 19.86
N LEU A 245 -12.52 -8.03 19.37
CA LEU A 245 -11.20 -7.42 19.63
C LEU A 245 -11.07 -6.82 21.04
N GLY A 246 -12.10 -6.96 21.89
CA GLY A 246 -12.13 -6.42 23.25
C GLY A 246 -12.38 -4.91 23.31
N PRO A 247 -12.33 -4.32 24.52
CA PRO A 247 -12.61 -2.90 24.72
C PRO A 247 -11.56 -2.01 24.04
N LEU A 248 -11.99 -0.85 23.55
CA LEU A 248 -11.07 0.16 23.01
C LEU A 248 -10.11 0.64 24.10
N PRO A 249 -8.82 0.89 23.77
CA PRO A 249 -7.87 1.37 24.75
C PRO A 249 -8.25 2.77 25.24
N GLN A 250 -8.19 2.96 26.55
CA GLN A 250 -8.39 4.26 27.18
C GLN A 250 -7.05 5.02 27.18
N GLY A 251 -6.68 5.60 26.03
CA GLY A 251 -5.40 6.30 25.87
C GLY A 251 -5.10 6.70 24.43
N GLY A 252 -3.90 7.21 24.16
CA GLY A 252 -3.42 7.46 22.78
C GLY A 252 -4.11 8.63 22.04
N GLY A 253 -4.75 9.54 22.77
CA GLY A 253 -5.44 10.71 22.20
C GLY A 253 -6.89 10.45 21.78
N LEU A 254 -7.45 9.28 22.10
CA LEU A 254 -8.86 8.99 21.88
C LEU A 254 -9.73 9.75 22.90
N PRO A 255 -10.73 10.55 22.47
CA PRO A 255 -11.59 11.28 23.41
C PRO A 255 -12.38 10.34 24.33
N LYS A 256 -12.60 10.76 25.58
CA LYS A 256 -13.44 10.03 26.53
C LYS A 256 -14.85 9.85 25.95
N GLY A 257 -15.35 8.63 25.94
CA GLY A 257 -16.66 8.30 25.39
C GLY A 257 -16.73 8.18 23.86
N TYR A 258 -15.58 8.21 23.17
CA TYR A 258 -15.54 7.89 21.74
C TYR A 258 -16.14 6.50 21.48
N GLN A 259 -16.93 6.41 20.41
CA GLN A 259 -17.47 5.17 19.89
C GLN A 259 -17.17 5.08 18.40
N VAL A 260 -16.86 3.87 17.94
CA VAL A 260 -16.77 3.61 16.50
C VAL A 260 -18.15 3.84 15.89
N PRO A 261 -18.28 4.66 14.83
CA PRO A 261 -19.60 5.00 14.28
C PRO A 261 -20.38 3.76 13.82
N ALA A 262 -21.50 3.45 14.47
CA ALA A 262 -22.32 2.28 14.11
C ALA A 262 -22.96 2.38 12.71
N THR A 263 -22.94 3.57 12.10
CA THR A 263 -23.50 3.86 10.78
C THR A 263 -22.62 3.39 9.61
N VAL A 264 -21.38 2.98 9.85
CA VAL A 264 -20.51 2.43 8.81
C VAL A 264 -20.62 0.90 8.75
N PRO A 265 -20.28 0.28 7.59
CA PRO A 265 -20.36 -1.18 7.45
C PRO A 265 -19.56 -1.91 8.54
N PRO A 266 -20.00 -3.11 9.01
CA PRO A 266 -19.31 -3.86 10.06
C PRO A 266 -17.81 -4.06 9.81
N ALA A 267 -17.42 -4.35 8.55
CA ALA A 267 -16.02 -4.46 8.18
C ALA A 267 -15.22 -3.16 8.43
N VAL A 268 -15.81 -2.00 8.17
CA VAL A 268 -15.16 -0.70 8.47
C VAL A 268 -15.06 -0.50 9.97
N GLN A 269 -16.08 -0.91 10.74
CA GLN A 269 -16.02 -0.85 12.20
C GLN A 269 -14.87 -1.71 12.73
N LYS A 270 -14.74 -2.95 12.23
CA LYS A 270 -13.66 -3.87 12.61
C LYS A 270 -12.29 -3.29 12.28
N ALA A 271 -12.11 -2.74 11.07
CA ALA A 271 -10.86 -2.10 10.68
C ALA A 271 -10.48 -0.93 11.60
N ILE A 272 -11.44 -0.06 11.93
CA ILE A 272 -11.22 1.06 12.86
C ILE A 272 -10.84 0.51 14.25
N ARG A 273 -11.58 -0.45 14.80
CA ARG A 273 -11.29 -1.04 16.12
C ARG A 273 -9.89 -1.65 16.15
N TRP A 274 -9.54 -2.42 15.12
CA TRP A 274 -8.22 -3.03 15.03
C TRP A 274 -7.09 -1.98 15.03
N ALA A 275 -7.22 -0.92 14.22
CA ALA A 275 -6.24 0.16 14.18
C ALA A 275 -6.12 0.87 15.54
N LEU A 276 -7.23 1.08 16.24
CA LEU A 276 -7.26 1.68 17.57
C LEU A 276 -6.58 0.82 18.63
N GLN A 277 -6.63 -0.51 18.52
CA GLN A 277 -5.90 -1.41 19.44
C GLN A 277 -4.37 -1.23 19.36
N GLN A 278 -3.87 -0.59 18.31
CA GLN A 278 -2.42 -0.37 18.14
C GLN A 278 -1.94 0.97 18.69
N LEU A 279 -2.82 1.80 19.27
CA LEU A 279 -2.43 3.07 19.87
C LEU A 279 -1.28 2.91 20.87
N GLY A 280 -0.29 3.79 20.78
CA GLY A 280 0.90 3.74 21.63
C GLY A 280 1.99 2.77 21.18
N THR A 281 1.73 1.88 20.22
CA THR A 281 2.80 1.01 19.68
C THR A 281 3.85 1.83 18.91
N PRO A 282 5.16 1.50 19.02
CA PRO A 282 6.20 2.23 18.33
C PRO A 282 6.12 2.07 16.81
N TYR A 283 6.26 3.17 16.07
CA TYR A 283 6.41 3.14 14.62
C TYR A 283 7.68 2.37 14.23
N GLN A 284 7.56 1.48 13.24
CA GLN A 284 8.69 0.89 12.54
C GLN A 284 8.52 1.03 11.03
N TRP A 285 9.45 1.75 10.39
CA TRP A 285 9.47 1.81 8.93
C TRP A 285 9.68 0.43 8.30
N GLY A 286 8.89 0.11 7.27
CA GLY A 286 8.93 -1.17 6.58
C GLY A 286 8.42 -2.33 7.41
N GLY A 287 7.89 -2.06 8.61
CA GLY A 287 7.34 -3.09 9.48
C GLY A 287 6.09 -3.71 8.85
N ASP A 288 5.88 -5.01 9.06
CA ASP A 288 4.74 -5.73 8.47
C ASP A 288 3.47 -5.67 9.32
N CYS A 289 3.55 -5.04 10.50
CA CYS A 289 2.45 -4.90 11.45
C CYS A 289 1.80 -6.23 11.88
N THR A 290 2.53 -7.34 11.82
CA THR A 290 2.05 -8.67 12.26
C THR A 290 2.14 -8.88 13.77
N ASN A 291 2.99 -8.15 14.46
CA ASN A 291 3.06 -8.11 15.92
C ASN A 291 3.37 -6.67 16.42
N PRO A 292 2.38 -5.76 16.39
CA PRO A 292 2.54 -4.35 16.71
C PRO A 292 3.11 -4.07 18.11
N HIS A 293 2.72 -4.89 19.08
CA HIS A 293 3.15 -4.80 20.49
C HIS A 293 4.43 -5.60 20.77
N GLY A 294 4.96 -6.29 19.75
CA GLY A 294 6.10 -7.17 19.87
C GLY A 294 7.44 -6.45 20.11
N LYS A 295 8.41 -7.22 20.60
CA LYS A 295 9.80 -6.75 20.78
C LYS A 295 10.56 -6.66 19.46
N VAL A 296 10.17 -7.45 18.46
CA VAL A 296 10.81 -7.47 17.14
C VAL A 296 10.35 -6.27 16.33
N ALA A 297 11.22 -5.29 16.14
CA ALA A 297 10.90 -4.04 15.47
C ALA A 297 10.24 -4.25 14.11
N ALA A 298 10.79 -5.13 13.25
CA ALA A 298 10.26 -5.43 11.92
C ALA A 298 8.80 -5.97 11.91
N ARG A 299 8.27 -6.42 13.05
CA ARG A 299 6.88 -6.88 13.18
C ARG A 299 5.91 -5.78 13.63
N ARG A 300 6.44 -4.59 13.96
CA ARG A 300 5.64 -3.40 14.30
C ARG A 300 5.12 -2.72 13.04
N CYS A 301 4.35 -1.65 13.20
CA CYS A 301 3.66 -0.99 12.08
C CYS A 301 4.40 0.25 11.59
N ASP A 302 4.40 0.46 10.27
CA ASP A 302 4.48 1.79 9.65
C ASP A 302 3.08 2.29 9.25
N CYS A 303 3.04 3.44 8.55
CA CYS A 303 1.80 4.09 8.12
C CYS A 303 0.92 3.15 7.28
N SER A 304 1.45 2.55 6.23
CA SER A 304 0.67 1.75 5.29
C SER A 304 0.43 0.32 5.76
N SER A 305 1.35 -0.31 6.50
CA SER A 305 1.09 -1.63 7.11
C SER A 305 0.03 -1.57 8.21
N LEU A 306 -0.07 -0.46 8.96
CA LEU A 306 -1.17 -0.25 9.91
C LEU A 306 -2.53 -0.30 9.19
N MET A 307 -2.66 0.41 8.06
CA MET A 307 -3.89 0.40 7.26
C MET A 307 -4.15 -0.96 6.64
N GLN A 308 -3.10 -1.58 6.09
CA GLN A 308 -3.18 -2.87 5.43
C GLN A 308 -3.69 -3.94 6.38
N VAL A 309 -3.11 -4.03 7.58
CA VAL A 309 -3.49 -5.06 8.54
C VAL A 309 -4.86 -4.77 9.15
N ALA A 310 -5.20 -3.51 9.42
CA ALA A 310 -6.53 -3.13 9.89
C ALA A 310 -7.64 -3.60 8.95
N TYR A 311 -7.47 -3.35 7.64
CA TYR A 311 -8.44 -3.82 6.65
C TYR A 311 -8.39 -5.33 6.43
N ARG A 312 -7.20 -5.95 6.49
CA ARG A 312 -7.06 -7.41 6.40
C ARG A 312 -7.83 -8.12 7.50
N ASP A 313 -7.76 -7.61 8.73
CA ASP A 313 -8.51 -8.14 9.88
C ASP A 313 -10.04 -8.05 9.68
N ALA A 314 -10.47 -7.04 8.94
CA ALA A 314 -11.84 -6.88 8.46
C ALA A 314 -12.19 -7.69 7.19
N GLY A 315 -11.30 -8.59 6.74
CA GLY A 315 -11.50 -9.41 5.55
C GLY A 315 -11.28 -8.69 4.22
N ILE A 316 -10.70 -7.49 4.23
CA ILE A 316 -10.49 -6.65 3.05
C ILE A 316 -9.00 -6.51 2.78
N ARG A 317 -8.56 -6.84 1.57
CA ARG A 317 -7.16 -6.69 1.17
C ARG A 317 -6.95 -5.36 0.49
N ILE A 318 -5.93 -4.64 0.94
CA ILE A 318 -5.37 -3.45 0.29
C ILE A 318 -3.86 -3.68 0.10
N THR A 319 -3.29 -2.93 -0.83
CA THR A 319 -1.86 -2.98 -1.17
C THR A 319 -0.96 -2.52 -0.01
N ARG A 320 0.33 -2.86 -0.03
CA ARG A 320 1.23 -2.62 1.12
C ARG A 320 1.75 -1.20 1.20
N VAL A 321 2.01 -0.55 0.08
CA VAL A 321 2.67 0.77 0.04
C VAL A 321 1.66 1.88 -0.21
N THR A 322 1.92 3.07 0.35
CA THR A 322 0.95 4.18 0.31
C THR A 322 0.58 4.59 -1.10
N TYR A 323 1.52 4.58 -2.04
CA TYR A 323 1.30 4.94 -3.44
C TYR A 323 0.37 3.97 -4.18
N ASP A 324 0.44 2.69 -3.86
CA ASP A 324 -0.50 1.71 -4.40
C ASP A 324 -1.86 1.82 -3.69
N GLN A 325 -1.85 2.08 -2.37
CA GLN A 325 -3.07 2.28 -1.59
C GLN A 325 -3.86 3.51 -2.06
N MET A 326 -3.20 4.52 -2.64
CA MET A 326 -3.86 5.65 -3.30
C MET A 326 -4.69 5.24 -4.53
N ASN A 327 -4.50 4.03 -5.04
CA ASN A 327 -5.25 3.45 -6.15
C ASN A 327 -6.26 2.37 -5.68
N ASP A 328 -6.22 1.97 -4.41
CA ASP A 328 -7.21 1.04 -3.84
C ASP A 328 -8.58 1.73 -3.64
N GLY A 329 -9.67 1.00 -3.82
CA GLY A 329 -11.02 1.52 -3.64
C GLY A 329 -11.40 2.65 -4.62
N ARG A 330 -12.27 3.58 -4.19
CA ARG A 330 -12.74 4.73 -4.99
C ARG A 330 -12.19 6.05 -4.45
N GLY A 331 -11.77 6.95 -5.34
CA GLY A 331 -11.38 8.32 -4.99
C GLY A 331 -12.57 9.15 -4.46
N VAL A 332 -12.35 9.94 -3.41
CA VAL A 332 -13.39 10.76 -2.77
C VAL A 332 -12.84 12.17 -2.49
N ALA A 333 -13.70 13.18 -2.54
CA ALA A 333 -13.31 14.54 -2.11
C ALA A 333 -13.15 14.59 -0.59
N ILE A 334 -12.16 15.35 -0.09
CA ILE A 334 -11.91 15.48 1.36
C ILE A 334 -13.11 16.06 2.14
N SER A 335 -13.98 16.82 1.47
CA SER A 335 -15.24 17.32 2.03
C SER A 335 -16.30 16.23 2.26
N GLN A 336 -16.16 15.07 1.61
CA GLN A 336 -17.06 13.93 1.67
C GLN A 336 -16.51 12.76 2.51
N LEU A 337 -15.51 13.06 3.35
CA LEU A 337 -14.83 12.07 4.18
C LEU A 337 -15.82 11.33 5.08
N LYS A 338 -15.73 10.00 5.08
CA LYS A 338 -16.47 9.10 5.98
C LYS A 338 -15.48 8.30 6.84
N PRO A 339 -15.91 7.80 8.01
CA PRO A 339 -15.10 6.86 8.78
C PRO A 339 -14.76 5.63 7.91
N GLY A 340 -13.51 5.17 8.01
CA GLY A 340 -12.89 4.18 7.13
C GLY A 340 -12.07 4.80 6.00
N ASP A 341 -12.41 5.97 5.48
CA ASP A 341 -11.66 6.52 4.34
C ASP A 341 -10.17 6.72 4.69
N LEU A 342 -9.29 6.32 3.77
CA LEU A 342 -7.85 6.53 3.88
C LEU A 342 -7.49 7.91 3.35
N ILE A 343 -6.73 8.68 4.13
CA ILE A 343 -6.28 10.03 3.80
C ILE A 343 -4.77 9.97 3.54
N PHE A 344 -4.35 10.39 2.35
CA PHE A 344 -2.95 10.41 1.94
C PHE A 344 -2.41 11.83 1.96
N THR A 345 -1.24 12.01 2.54
CA THR A 345 -0.58 13.30 2.74
C THR A 345 0.89 13.24 2.31
N GLU A 346 1.60 14.36 2.39
CA GLU A 346 3.07 14.40 2.19
C GLU A 346 3.46 13.86 0.80
N GLY A 347 2.77 14.32 -0.25
CA GLY A 347 3.01 13.84 -1.61
C GLY A 347 2.57 12.39 -1.85
N GLY A 348 1.78 11.80 -0.95
CA GLY A 348 1.26 10.43 -1.07
C GLY A 348 2.05 9.38 -0.28
N SER A 349 3.07 9.82 0.44
CA SER A 349 4.00 8.97 1.19
C SER A 349 3.51 8.57 2.58
N HIS A 350 2.50 9.26 3.10
CA HIS A 350 1.97 9.04 4.44
C HIS A 350 0.46 8.86 4.38
N VAL A 351 -0.05 7.89 5.13
CA VAL A 351 -1.46 7.51 5.16
C VAL A 351 -1.99 7.44 6.59
N GLY A 352 -3.27 7.74 6.76
CA GLY A 352 -4.04 7.49 7.98
C GLY A 352 -5.48 7.16 7.66
N MET A 353 -6.19 6.58 8.63
CA MET A 353 -7.60 6.20 8.49
C MET A 353 -8.48 7.20 9.24
N ALA A 354 -9.48 7.76 8.57
CA ALA A 354 -10.52 8.54 9.23
C ALA A 354 -11.34 7.63 10.14
N ILE A 355 -11.51 8.01 11.41
CA ILE A 355 -12.23 7.18 12.41
C ILE A 355 -13.55 7.81 12.86
N GLY A 356 -14.01 8.86 12.17
CA GLY A 356 -15.16 9.67 12.62
C GLY A 356 -14.77 10.75 13.62
N SER A 357 -15.75 11.56 14.05
CA SER A 357 -15.56 12.68 14.98
C SER A 357 -14.47 13.68 14.59
N GLY A 358 -14.15 13.80 13.30
CA GLY A 358 -13.06 14.64 12.81
C GLY A 358 -11.66 14.15 13.17
N LEU A 359 -11.49 12.86 13.45
CA LEU A 359 -10.24 12.24 13.88
C LEU A 359 -9.66 11.30 12.82
N VAL A 360 -8.34 11.15 12.86
CA VAL A 360 -7.57 10.22 12.02
C VAL A 360 -6.58 9.45 12.87
N VAL A 361 -6.57 8.12 12.74
CA VAL A 361 -5.57 7.24 13.35
C VAL A 361 -4.44 6.98 12.36
N HIS A 362 -3.19 7.04 12.82
CA HIS A 362 -2.03 6.83 11.95
C HIS A 362 -0.77 6.44 12.73
N ALA A 363 0.18 5.85 12.00
CA ALA A 363 1.55 5.66 12.42
C ALA A 363 2.45 6.63 11.64
N HIS A 364 2.98 7.67 12.29
CA HIS A 364 3.60 8.78 11.54
C HIS A 364 5.03 8.50 11.07
N LYS A 365 5.97 8.32 12.02
CA LYS A 365 7.41 8.28 11.72
C LYS A 365 8.25 7.64 12.84
N PRO A 366 9.51 7.24 12.56
CA PRO A 366 10.41 6.71 13.58
C PRO A 366 10.54 7.63 14.79
N GLY A 367 10.58 7.07 15.99
CA GLY A 367 10.58 7.81 17.25
C GLY A 367 9.20 8.31 17.69
N SER A 368 8.14 8.02 16.94
CA SER A 368 6.75 8.24 17.35
C SER A 368 5.99 6.92 17.51
N THR A 369 4.79 7.00 18.08
CA THR A 369 3.87 5.88 18.22
C THR A 369 2.68 6.03 17.28
N VAL A 370 1.92 4.94 17.11
CA VAL A 370 0.55 5.02 16.59
C VAL A 370 -0.26 5.95 17.50
N LYS A 371 -0.98 6.89 16.89
CA LYS A 371 -1.68 7.96 17.59
C LYS A 371 -2.84 8.51 16.77
N ILE A 372 -3.61 9.39 17.40
CA ILE A 372 -4.74 10.09 16.79
C ILE A 372 -4.41 11.59 16.67
N ASN A 373 -4.72 12.13 15.51
CA ASN A 373 -4.69 13.57 15.24
C ASN A 373 -6.07 14.04 14.74
N LYS A 374 -6.25 15.35 14.59
CA LYS A 374 -7.45 15.92 13.96
C LYS A 374 -7.30 15.88 12.45
N VAL A 375 -8.37 15.55 11.75
CA VAL A 375 -8.47 15.63 10.29
C VAL A 375 -8.17 17.06 9.81
N ALA A 376 -8.55 18.08 10.59
CA ALA A 376 -8.26 19.48 10.27
C ALA A 376 -6.76 19.75 10.02
N ASP A 377 -5.87 19.10 10.78
CA ASP A 377 -4.41 19.27 10.66
C ASP A 377 -3.83 18.54 9.42
N TRP A 378 -4.63 17.69 8.80
CA TRP A 378 -4.27 16.90 7.62
C TRP A 378 -4.80 17.53 6.32
N LYS A 379 -5.94 18.25 6.38
CA LYS A 379 -6.60 18.81 5.19
C LYS A 379 -5.64 19.60 4.28
N PRO A 380 -4.79 20.52 4.77
CA PRO A 380 -3.93 21.33 3.90
C PRO A 380 -2.86 20.51 3.15
N ARG A 381 -2.56 19.30 3.63
CA ARG A 381 -1.50 18.44 3.09
C ARG A 381 -2.04 17.22 2.34
N THR A 382 -3.36 17.12 2.19
CA THR A 382 -4.01 15.95 1.60
C THR A 382 -3.84 15.95 0.09
N VAL A 383 -3.33 14.85 -0.46
CA VAL A 383 -3.15 14.66 -1.91
C VAL A 383 -4.17 13.70 -2.50
N ALA A 384 -4.69 12.77 -1.69
CA ALA A 384 -5.74 11.85 -2.10
C ALA A 384 -6.56 11.37 -0.90
N VAL A 385 -7.81 11.00 -1.15
CA VAL A 385 -8.65 10.27 -0.20
C VAL A 385 -9.27 9.07 -0.91
N ARG A 386 -9.20 7.90 -0.29
CA ARG A 386 -9.72 6.64 -0.84
C ARG A 386 -10.74 5.99 0.08
N ARG A 387 -11.91 5.72 -0.47
CA ARG A 387 -12.94 4.91 0.17
C ARG A 387 -12.76 3.46 -0.20
N ILE A 388 -12.35 2.66 0.78
CA ILE A 388 -12.08 1.23 0.60
C ILE A 388 -13.38 0.42 0.57
N VAL A 389 -14.37 0.82 1.37
CA VAL A 389 -15.67 0.13 1.48
C VAL A 389 -16.81 1.13 1.33
N GLY A 390 -17.74 0.84 0.41
CA GLY A 390 -19.03 1.53 0.26
C GLY A 390 -19.22 2.25 -1.07
#